data_AF-A0A090CZL8-F1
#
_entry.id   AF-A0A090CZL8-F1
#
_cell.length_a   1.000
_cell.length_b   1.000
_cell.length_c   1.000
_cell.angle_alpha   90.00
_cell.angle_beta   90.00
_cell.angle_gamma   90.00
#
_symmetry.space_group_name_H-M   'P 1'
#
loop_
_entity.id
_entity.type
_entity.pdbx_description
1 polymer ?
#
loop_
_entity_poly.entity_id
_entity_poly.type
_entity_poly.pdbx_seq_one_letter_code
_entity_poly.pdbx_strand_id
1 'polypeptide(L)'
;MTFTKKSLSLFLTIFSICSPLPSFSNNEPFETEKSLPHVPKEEVGKMYDLLLKTLPILEEKGVCVFAMCGTLLGAVRHGSIIPWDDDLDFGILEEEEDLLLSLQEELYEKGLILASFGGGYKIFSKEGDAIQRPDNKGFYPWKFPFIDFFVMKEEEGLIIHKNKTLRQRLTNEWFQVKDIKENLKKLPFGPLTIPAPNRWMAYLNRNYGHDWNTIAYKDYDHKNEQKMQKKIVRLVDFEPAEYELP
;
A
#
# COMPACT_ATOMS: atom_id res chain seq x y z
N MET A 1 22.71 29.97 39.64
CA MET A 1 22.61 28.50 39.85
C MET A 1 21.14 28.17 39.97
N THR A 2 20.45 28.00 38.84
CA THR A 2 19.01 27.74 38.80
C THR A 2 18.68 27.00 37.52
N PHE A 3 18.51 25.68 37.63
CA PHE A 3 17.84 24.84 36.64
C PHE A 3 17.07 23.77 37.41
N THR A 4 15.74 23.91 37.46
CA THR A 4 14.84 22.84 37.87
C THR A 4 14.48 22.02 36.63
N LYS A 5 14.98 20.78 36.56
CA LYS A 5 14.60 19.79 35.54
C LYS A 5 13.41 18.96 36.03
N LYS A 6 12.36 19.05 35.21
CA LYS A 6 11.34 18.05 34.83
C LYS A 6 11.43 16.66 35.49
N SER A 7 10.31 16.24 36.07
CA SER A 7 9.83 14.86 36.00
C SER A 7 8.31 14.88 36.00
N LEU A 8 7.70 14.52 34.86
CA LEU A 8 6.32 14.06 34.82
C LEU A 8 6.31 12.82 33.93
N SER A 9 6.33 11.66 34.59
CA SER A 9 6.01 10.37 34.01
C SER A 9 4.54 10.36 33.63
N LEU A 10 4.23 10.23 32.35
CA LEU A 10 2.88 9.95 31.88
C LEU A 10 2.88 8.54 31.29
N PHE A 11 2.56 7.57 32.15
CA PHE A 11 2.09 6.26 31.72
C PHE A 11 0.78 6.47 30.96
N LEU A 12 0.79 6.33 29.64
CA LEU A 12 -0.43 6.07 28.88
C LEU A 12 -0.61 4.56 28.74
N THR A 13 -1.54 4.05 29.52
CA THR A 13 -2.14 2.73 29.37
C THR A 13 -2.89 2.71 28.03
N ILE A 14 -2.35 2.05 27.02
CA ILE A 14 -3.11 1.75 25.79
C ILE A 14 -3.97 0.53 26.10
N PHE A 15 -5.23 0.78 26.44
CA PHE A 15 -6.26 -0.25 26.39
C PHE A 15 -6.41 -0.69 24.93
N SER A 16 -6.15 -1.96 24.66
CA SER A 16 -6.63 -2.63 23.45
C SER A 16 -8.16 -2.67 23.55
N ILE A 17 -8.81 -1.71 22.92
CA ILE A 17 -10.26 -1.72 22.74
C ILE A 17 -10.51 -2.69 21.58
N CYS A 18 -10.81 -3.94 21.90
CA CYS A 18 -11.62 -4.77 21.03
C CYS A 18 -12.97 -4.04 20.88
N SER A 19 -13.10 -3.24 19.83
CA SER A 19 -14.40 -2.70 19.45
C SER A 19 -15.33 -3.88 19.16
N PRO A 20 -16.54 -3.94 19.74
CA PRO A 20 -17.49 -4.99 19.41
C PRO A 20 -17.81 -4.92 17.91
N LEU A 21 -17.95 -6.09 17.29
CA LEU A 21 -18.41 -6.24 15.92
C LEU A 21 -19.68 -5.40 15.71
N PRO A 22 -19.84 -4.70 14.58
CA PRO A 22 -21.14 -4.14 14.23
C PRO A 22 -22.14 -5.30 14.09
N SER A 23 -23.07 -5.41 15.05
CA SER A 23 -24.23 -6.28 14.92
C SER A 23 -25.17 -5.63 13.91
N PHE A 24 -25.16 -6.15 12.69
CA PHE A 24 -26.02 -5.66 11.62
C PHE A 24 -27.50 -6.01 11.92
N SER A 25 -28.34 -5.01 12.16
CA SER A 25 -29.78 -5.17 12.38
C SER A 25 -30.55 -5.27 11.06
N ASN A 26 -31.50 -6.20 10.96
CA ASN A 26 -32.21 -6.59 9.73
C ASN A 26 -33.12 -5.55 9.05
N ASN A 27 -33.14 -4.27 9.44
CA ASN A 27 -34.23 -3.34 9.07
C ASN A 27 -33.82 -2.03 8.34
N GLU A 28 -32.57 -1.89 7.88
CA GLU A 28 -32.16 -0.78 7.00
C GLU A 28 -31.44 -1.37 5.76
N PRO A 29 -31.62 -0.83 4.54
CA PRO A 29 -30.87 -1.30 3.38
C PRO A 29 -29.38 -1.04 3.63
N PHE A 30 -28.61 -2.11 3.83
CA PHE A 30 -27.18 -2.01 4.10
C PHE A 30 -26.46 -1.32 2.95
N GLU A 31 -25.64 -0.32 3.28
CA GLU A 31 -24.71 0.25 2.31
C GLU A 31 -23.70 -0.81 1.86
N THR A 32 -23.40 -0.78 0.56
CA THR A 32 -22.49 -1.71 -0.12
C THR A 32 -21.27 -0.96 -0.61
N GLU A 33 -20.27 -1.67 -1.12
CA GLU A 33 -19.07 -1.08 -1.71
C GLU A 33 -19.36 -0.04 -2.81
N LYS A 34 -20.53 -0.11 -3.46
CA LYS A 34 -21.01 0.86 -4.46
C LYS A 34 -21.15 2.29 -3.93
N SER A 35 -21.21 2.49 -2.61
CA SER A 35 -21.23 3.82 -2.01
C SER A 35 -19.83 4.41 -1.79
N LEU A 36 -18.76 3.63 -1.98
CA LEU A 36 -17.39 4.12 -1.85
C LEU A 36 -16.99 4.92 -3.10
N PRO A 37 -16.12 5.94 -2.96
CA PRO A 37 -15.66 6.73 -4.10
C PRO A 37 -14.73 5.88 -4.97
N HIS A 38 -15.25 5.42 -6.11
CA HIS A 38 -14.48 4.64 -7.07
C HIS A 38 -13.46 5.52 -7.78
N VAL A 39 -12.29 4.94 -8.06
CA VAL A 39 -11.23 5.59 -8.81
C VAL A 39 -11.64 5.63 -10.29
N PRO A 40 -11.53 6.78 -10.98
CA PRO A 40 -11.82 6.86 -12.41
C PRO A 40 -10.95 5.89 -13.21
N LYS A 41 -11.52 5.26 -14.24
CA LYS A 41 -10.84 4.25 -15.07
C LYS A 41 -9.55 4.76 -15.72
N GLU A 42 -9.46 6.06 -16.01
CA GLU A 42 -8.27 6.69 -16.56
C GLU A 42 -7.14 6.75 -15.52
N GLU A 43 -7.47 6.96 -14.24
CA GLU A 43 -6.49 6.93 -13.14
C GLU A 43 -6.04 5.50 -12.84
N VAL A 44 -6.95 4.53 -12.87
CA VAL A 44 -6.61 3.10 -12.79
C VAL A 44 -5.70 2.69 -13.95
N GLY A 45 -5.96 3.17 -15.16
CA GLY A 45 -5.11 2.93 -16.33
C GLY A 45 -3.71 3.53 -16.19
N LYS A 46 -3.58 4.75 -15.65
CA LYS A 46 -2.27 5.35 -15.33
C LYS A 46 -1.50 4.53 -14.29
N MET A 47 -2.17 3.94 -13.29
CA MET A 47 -1.53 3.04 -12.32
C MET A 47 -1.02 1.75 -12.98
N TYR A 48 -1.79 1.16 -13.89
CA TYR A 48 -1.31 0.00 -14.65
C TYR A 48 -0.15 0.34 -15.60
N ASP A 49 -0.19 1.47 -16.29
CA ASP A 49 0.95 1.96 -17.09
C ASP A 49 2.21 2.16 -16.25
N LEU A 50 2.05 2.65 -15.01
CA LEU A 50 3.15 2.80 -14.07
C LEU A 50 3.77 1.44 -13.72
N LEU A 51 2.97 0.42 -13.42
CA LEU A 51 3.45 -0.95 -13.19
C LEU A 51 4.15 -1.55 -14.42
N LEU A 52 3.56 -1.37 -15.61
CA LEU A 52 4.11 -1.88 -16.87
C LEU A 52 5.48 -1.27 -17.19
N LYS A 53 5.72 -0.02 -16.79
CA LYS A 53 7.01 0.64 -16.95
C LYS A 53 8.01 0.28 -15.85
N THR A 54 7.55 0.14 -14.60
CA THR A 54 8.43 -0.05 -13.43
C THR A 54 8.86 -1.49 -13.23
N LEU A 55 7.92 -2.45 -13.16
CA LEU A 55 8.22 -3.81 -12.72
C LEU A 55 9.24 -4.53 -13.62
N PRO A 56 9.20 -4.42 -14.96
CA PRO A 56 10.20 -5.08 -15.81
C PRO A 56 11.63 -4.61 -15.56
N ILE A 57 11.82 -3.31 -15.29
CA ILE A 57 13.14 -2.73 -14.98
C ILE A 57 13.66 -3.34 -13.67
N LEU A 58 12.81 -3.39 -12.64
CA LEU A 58 13.20 -3.96 -11.34
C LEU A 58 13.48 -5.46 -11.43
N GLU A 59 12.65 -6.21 -12.16
CA GLU A 59 12.83 -7.66 -12.37
C GLU A 59 14.12 -7.97 -13.16
N GLU A 60 14.41 -7.22 -14.23
CA GLU A 60 15.62 -7.41 -15.04
C GLU A 60 16.90 -7.17 -14.24
N LYS A 61 16.85 -6.25 -13.27
CA LYS A 61 18.00 -5.90 -12.43
C LYS A 61 18.13 -6.78 -11.18
N GLY A 62 17.15 -7.64 -10.92
CA GLY A 62 17.15 -8.56 -9.79
C GLY A 62 16.72 -7.94 -8.47
N VAL A 63 15.91 -6.87 -8.49
CA VAL A 63 15.26 -6.34 -7.28
C VAL A 63 14.06 -7.22 -6.95
N CYS A 64 14.05 -7.81 -5.75
CA CYS A 64 12.97 -8.66 -5.26
C CYS A 64 11.79 -7.79 -4.79
N VAL A 65 10.85 -7.55 -5.71
CA VAL A 65 9.60 -6.81 -5.47
C VAL A 65 8.48 -7.77 -5.06
N PHE A 66 7.66 -7.41 -4.07
CA PHE A 66 6.48 -8.20 -3.69
C PHE A 66 5.30 -7.34 -3.26
N ALA A 67 4.11 -7.67 -3.74
CA ALA A 67 2.87 -6.97 -3.41
C ALA A 67 2.55 -7.08 -1.92
N MET A 68 2.08 -5.98 -1.34
CA MET A 68 1.60 -5.90 0.03
C MET A 68 0.37 -4.99 0.12
N CYS A 69 -0.17 -4.80 1.34
CA CYS A 69 -1.24 -3.85 1.62
C CYS A 69 -2.45 -3.97 0.66
N GLY A 70 -2.99 -2.82 0.22
CA GLY A 70 -4.18 -2.76 -0.64
C GLY A 70 -3.96 -3.44 -1.99
N THR A 71 -2.74 -3.37 -2.52
CA THR A 71 -2.36 -4.04 -3.77
C THR A 71 -2.45 -5.56 -3.69
N LEU A 72 -1.86 -6.18 -2.66
CA LEU A 72 -1.97 -7.63 -2.47
C LEU A 72 -3.43 -8.04 -2.22
N LEU A 73 -4.15 -7.23 -1.45
CA LEU A 73 -5.55 -7.47 -1.17
C LEU A 73 -6.40 -7.42 -2.45
N GLY A 74 -6.19 -6.44 -3.32
CA GLY A 74 -6.84 -6.32 -4.62
C GLY A 74 -6.53 -7.49 -5.54
N ALA A 75 -5.26 -7.90 -5.62
CA ALA A 75 -4.86 -9.06 -6.42
C ALA A 75 -5.58 -10.35 -6.00
N VAL A 76 -5.77 -10.57 -4.70
CA VAL A 76 -6.46 -11.76 -4.19
C VAL A 76 -7.98 -11.64 -4.28
N ARG A 77 -8.52 -10.43 -4.03
CA ARG A 77 -9.96 -10.19 -3.88
C ARG A 77 -10.66 -9.93 -5.21
N HIS A 78 -10.06 -9.13 -6.08
CA HIS A 78 -10.63 -8.66 -7.34
C HIS A 78 -9.83 -9.12 -8.57
N GLY A 79 -8.61 -9.64 -8.36
CA GLY A 79 -7.68 -9.89 -9.47
C GLY A 79 -7.25 -8.59 -10.16
N SER A 80 -7.34 -7.45 -9.46
CA SER A 80 -7.09 -6.09 -9.97
C SER A 80 -6.79 -5.13 -8.82
N ILE A 81 -6.48 -3.87 -9.13
CA ILE A 81 -6.60 -2.77 -8.17
C ILE A 81 -8.03 -2.79 -7.57
N ILE A 82 -8.17 -2.53 -6.28
CA ILE A 82 -9.49 -2.46 -5.65
C ILE A 82 -10.23 -1.23 -6.22
N PRO A 83 -11.51 -1.30 -6.59
CA PRO A 83 -12.18 -0.21 -7.33
C PRO A 83 -12.16 1.18 -6.68
N TRP A 84 -11.94 1.29 -5.37
CA TRP A 84 -11.82 2.54 -4.62
C TRP A 84 -10.40 2.85 -4.12
N ASP A 85 -9.40 2.04 -4.47
CA ASP A 85 -8.01 2.19 -4.02
C ASP A 85 -7.17 2.92 -5.08
N ASP A 86 -6.48 3.98 -4.67
CA ASP A 86 -5.85 4.97 -5.57
C ASP A 86 -4.33 4.98 -5.54
N ASP A 87 -3.71 3.96 -4.97
CA ASP A 87 -2.27 3.76 -4.98
C ASP A 87 -1.86 2.28 -5.13
N LEU A 88 -0.55 2.05 -5.08
CA LEU A 88 0.08 0.76 -5.30
C LEU A 88 1.18 0.54 -4.27
N ASP A 89 1.18 -0.62 -3.61
CA ASP A 89 2.05 -0.93 -2.47
C ASP A 89 2.88 -2.19 -2.73
N PHE A 90 4.20 -2.03 -2.67
CA PHE A 90 5.16 -3.11 -2.80
C PHE A 90 6.24 -3.03 -1.73
N GLY A 91 6.79 -4.19 -1.36
CA GLY A 91 8.01 -4.29 -0.58
C GLY A 91 9.22 -4.53 -1.47
N ILE A 92 10.37 -4.03 -1.04
CA ILE A 92 11.72 -4.41 -1.51
C ILE A 92 12.57 -4.86 -0.33
N LEU A 93 13.61 -5.64 -0.58
CA LEU A 93 14.53 -6.06 0.48
C LEU A 93 15.57 -4.96 0.80
N GLU A 94 15.92 -4.79 2.07
CA GLU A 94 16.90 -3.81 2.54
C GLU A 94 18.26 -3.99 1.86
N GLU A 95 18.68 -5.24 1.63
CA GLU A 95 19.92 -5.56 0.92
C GLU A 95 19.93 -5.13 -0.56
N GLU A 96 18.76 -4.80 -1.13
CA GLU A 96 18.59 -4.39 -2.54
C GLU A 96 18.29 -2.87 -2.67
N GLU A 97 18.30 -2.14 -1.56
CA GLU A 97 17.99 -0.70 -1.55
C GLU A 97 18.98 0.12 -2.41
N ASP A 98 20.28 -0.15 -2.27
CA ASP A 98 21.32 0.51 -3.09
C ASP A 98 21.18 0.16 -4.58
N LEU A 99 20.71 -1.05 -4.88
CA LEU A 99 20.43 -1.47 -6.24
C LEU A 99 19.27 -0.66 -6.82
N LEU A 100 18.14 -0.52 -6.11
CA LEU A 100 17.02 0.33 -6.55
C LEU A 100 17.48 1.77 -6.82
N LEU A 101 18.29 2.35 -5.93
CA LEU A 101 18.81 3.71 -6.09
C LEU A 101 19.69 3.85 -7.34
N SER A 102 20.45 2.81 -7.70
CA SER A 102 21.27 2.81 -8.92
C SER A 102 20.45 2.85 -10.22
N LEU A 103 19.15 2.54 -10.16
CA LEU A 103 18.26 2.52 -11.33
C LEU A 103 17.64 3.88 -11.65
N GLN A 104 17.99 4.94 -10.92
CA GLN A 104 17.37 6.25 -11.07
C GLN A 104 17.48 6.80 -12.50
N GLU A 105 18.61 6.61 -13.19
CA GLU A 105 18.80 7.06 -14.58
C GLU A 105 17.93 6.27 -15.56
N GLU A 106 17.88 4.94 -15.43
CA GLU A 106 17.07 4.06 -16.29
C GLU A 106 15.57 4.31 -16.09
N LEU A 107 15.12 4.51 -14.85
CA LEU A 107 13.76 4.96 -14.53
C LEU A 107 13.48 6.32 -15.18
N TYR A 108 14.43 7.26 -15.10
CA TYR A 108 14.30 8.58 -15.71
C TYR A 108 14.15 8.50 -17.23
N GLU A 109 14.94 7.67 -17.92
CA GLU A 109 14.81 7.48 -19.38
C GLU A 109 13.43 6.93 -19.78
N LYS A 110 12.78 6.18 -18.87
CA LYS A 110 11.41 5.64 -19.05
C LYS A 110 10.30 6.60 -18.65
N GLY A 111 10.64 7.86 -18.35
CA GLY A 111 9.66 8.87 -17.95
C GLY A 111 9.20 8.75 -16.50
N LEU A 112 9.96 8.06 -15.65
CA LEU A 112 9.67 7.87 -14.24
C LEU A 112 10.61 8.68 -13.35
N ILE A 113 10.20 8.93 -12.11
CA ILE A 113 11.02 9.58 -11.08
C ILE A 113 10.96 8.71 -9.82
N LEU A 114 12.12 8.52 -9.18
CA LEU A 114 12.27 7.91 -7.87
C LEU A 114 12.45 9.01 -6.81
N ALA A 115 11.65 8.99 -5.75
CA ALA A 115 11.80 9.90 -4.61
C ALA A 115 11.68 9.14 -3.29
N SER A 116 12.42 9.54 -2.26
CA SER A 116 12.32 8.93 -0.93
C SER A 116 11.16 9.50 -0.12
N PHE A 117 10.60 8.65 0.74
CA PHE A 117 9.68 9.03 1.80
C PHE A 117 10.08 8.34 3.11
N GLY A 118 9.35 8.58 4.20
CA GLY A 118 9.73 8.07 5.52
C GLY A 118 9.88 6.54 5.61
N GLY A 119 9.22 5.78 4.74
CA GLY A 119 9.20 4.31 4.76
C GLY A 119 10.03 3.62 3.67
N GLY A 120 10.52 4.36 2.70
CA GLY A 120 11.15 3.81 1.50
C GLY A 120 11.09 4.79 0.34
N TYR A 121 10.61 4.34 -0.81
CA TYR A 121 10.64 5.11 -2.06
C TYR A 121 9.30 5.12 -2.78
N LYS A 122 9.03 6.20 -3.50
CA LYS A 122 7.94 6.30 -4.45
C LYS A 122 8.49 6.35 -5.86
N ILE A 123 7.89 5.58 -6.77
CA ILE A 123 8.09 5.72 -8.22
C ILE A 123 6.83 6.30 -8.84
N PHE A 124 6.97 7.34 -9.65
CA PHE A 124 5.84 8.05 -10.26
C PHE A 124 6.21 8.60 -11.64
N SER A 125 5.19 8.92 -12.44
CA SER A 125 5.39 9.52 -13.77
C SER A 125 5.92 10.95 -13.69
N LYS A 126 6.85 11.31 -14.59
CA LYS A 126 7.28 12.71 -14.79
C LYS A 126 6.11 13.63 -15.10
N GLU A 127 5.14 13.12 -15.85
CA GLU A 127 3.91 13.83 -16.24
C GLU A 127 2.76 13.62 -15.25
N GLY A 128 3.05 13.11 -14.06
CA GLY A 128 2.07 13.01 -12.98
C GLY A 128 1.61 14.37 -12.45
N ASP A 129 0.50 14.33 -11.73
CA ASP A 129 -0.14 15.49 -11.12
C ASP A 129 0.56 15.85 -9.81
N ALA A 130 0.95 17.12 -9.65
CA ALA A 130 1.59 17.57 -8.42
C ALA A 130 0.60 17.54 -7.25
N ILE A 131 1.02 16.97 -6.11
CA ILE A 131 0.16 16.85 -4.93
C ILE A 131 0.49 17.98 -3.95
N GLN A 132 -0.52 18.82 -3.65
CA GLN A 132 -0.37 19.90 -2.68
C GLN A 132 -0.37 19.34 -1.25
N ARG A 133 0.54 19.83 -0.41
CA ARG A 133 0.60 19.40 0.99
C ARG A 133 -0.62 19.93 1.75
N PRO A 134 -1.27 19.13 2.60
CA PRO A 134 -2.45 19.56 3.36
C PRO A 134 -2.22 20.77 4.28
N ASP A 135 -0.97 21.03 4.67
CA ASP A 135 -0.59 22.19 5.48
C ASP A 135 -0.37 23.48 4.66
N ASN A 136 -0.64 23.43 3.35
CA ASN A 136 -0.43 24.50 2.38
C ASN A 136 1.03 24.97 2.25
N LYS A 137 2.01 24.17 2.69
CA LYS A 137 3.44 24.52 2.62
C LYS A 137 4.14 23.98 1.36
N GLY A 138 3.48 24.10 0.22
CA GLY A 138 3.99 23.68 -1.09
C GLY A 138 3.51 22.29 -1.52
N PHE A 139 4.32 21.60 -2.30
CA PHE A 139 4.01 20.30 -2.91
C PHE A 139 4.85 19.18 -2.31
N TYR A 140 4.35 17.95 -2.39
CA TYR A 140 5.16 16.77 -2.15
C TYR A 140 6.23 16.61 -3.24
N PRO A 141 7.36 15.93 -2.95
CA PRO A 141 8.37 15.66 -3.97
C PRO A 141 7.95 14.56 -4.95
N TRP A 142 6.80 13.90 -4.71
CA TRP A 142 6.17 12.94 -5.61
C TRP A 142 4.87 13.48 -6.21
N LYS A 143 4.44 12.83 -7.29
CA LYS A 143 3.25 13.17 -8.07
C LYS A 143 2.29 11.97 -8.11
N PHE A 144 1.00 12.25 -8.33
CA PHE A 144 -0.03 11.23 -8.49
C PHE A 144 -0.16 10.79 -9.97
N PRO A 145 -0.43 9.50 -10.25
CA PRO A 145 -0.34 8.36 -9.32
C PRO A 145 1.11 7.94 -9.06
N PHE A 146 1.31 7.15 -8.01
CA PHE A 146 2.61 6.63 -7.59
C PHE A 146 2.54 5.16 -7.15
N ILE A 147 3.70 4.49 -7.11
CA ILE A 147 3.90 3.21 -6.45
C ILE A 147 4.75 3.45 -5.20
N ASP A 148 4.29 2.99 -4.04
CA ASP A 148 5.08 2.90 -2.83
C ASP A 148 5.91 1.61 -2.80
N PHE A 149 7.21 1.76 -2.56
CA PHE A 149 8.16 0.71 -2.30
C PHE A 149 8.65 0.84 -0.85
N PHE A 150 8.11 0.02 0.05
CA PHE A 150 8.55 -0.06 1.44
C PHE A 150 9.84 -0.85 1.53
N VAL A 151 10.82 -0.32 2.29
CA VAL A 151 12.06 -1.05 2.54
C VAL A 151 11.84 -2.03 3.69
N MET A 152 12.03 -3.31 3.38
CA MET A 152 11.75 -4.43 4.28
C MET A 152 13.05 -5.16 4.61
N LYS A 153 13.32 -5.40 5.89
CA LYS A 153 14.53 -6.08 6.35
C LYS A 153 14.22 -7.46 6.90
N GLU A 154 15.22 -8.34 6.84
CA GLU A 154 15.17 -9.64 7.49
C GLU A 154 15.54 -9.52 8.98
N GLU A 155 14.69 -10.05 9.86
CA GLU A 155 14.93 -10.14 11.29
C GLU A 155 14.22 -11.40 11.84
N GLU A 156 14.96 -12.29 12.49
CA GLU A 156 14.42 -13.49 13.16
C GLU A 156 13.54 -14.39 12.25
N GLY A 157 13.93 -14.53 10.97
CA GLY A 157 13.19 -15.35 9.99
C GLY A 157 11.95 -14.68 9.41
N LEU A 158 11.73 -13.39 9.72
CA LEU A 158 10.66 -12.56 9.17
C LEU A 158 11.24 -11.45 8.28
N ILE A 159 10.45 -11.06 7.28
CA ILE A 159 10.63 -9.82 6.52
C ILE A 159 9.68 -8.78 7.10
N ILE A 160 10.23 -7.69 7.62
CA ILE A 160 9.52 -6.64 8.38
C ILE A 160 9.94 -5.25 7.91
N HIS A 161 9.14 -4.22 8.19
CA HIS A 161 9.52 -2.83 7.92
C HIS A 161 10.88 -2.46 8.53
N LYS A 162 11.80 -1.94 7.70
CA LYS A 162 13.06 -1.34 8.16
C LYS A 162 12.79 -0.11 9.03
N ASN A 163 11.82 0.71 8.61
CA ASN A 163 11.42 1.89 9.36
C ASN A 163 10.71 1.49 10.67
N LYS A 164 11.32 1.86 11.81
CA LYS A 164 10.78 1.53 13.15
C LYS A 164 9.39 2.12 13.41
N THR A 165 9.13 3.34 12.94
CA THR A 165 7.82 4.00 13.12
C THR A 165 6.73 3.28 12.33
N LEU A 166 7.01 2.86 11.10
CA LEU A 166 6.09 2.03 10.33
C LEU A 166 5.87 0.68 10.99
N ARG A 167 6.94 -0.02 11.40
CA ARG A 167 6.83 -1.29 12.14
C ARG A 167 5.93 -1.20 13.38
N GLN A 168 6.00 -0.08 14.11
CA GLN A 168 5.17 0.16 15.29
C GLN A 168 3.71 0.47 14.95
N ARG A 169 3.44 1.06 13.79
CA ARG A 169 2.09 1.39 13.32
C ARG A 169 1.41 0.23 12.61
N LEU A 170 2.18 -0.55 11.86
CA LEU A 170 1.78 -1.66 11.00
C LEU A 170 2.33 -2.97 11.59
N THR A 171 1.97 -3.24 12.85
CA THR A 171 2.53 -4.36 13.63
C THR A 171 2.23 -5.74 13.04
N ASN A 172 1.20 -5.83 12.20
CA ASN A 172 0.78 -7.05 11.51
C ASN A 172 1.42 -7.20 10.12
N GLU A 173 2.17 -6.21 9.63
CA GLU A 173 2.81 -6.27 8.32
C GLU A 173 4.19 -6.94 8.40
N TRP A 174 4.17 -8.25 8.22
CA TRP A 174 5.35 -9.10 8.16
C TRP A 174 5.12 -10.30 7.25
N PHE A 175 6.19 -10.84 6.71
CA PHE A 175 6.19 -12.04 5.86
C PHE A 175 7.21 -13.04 6.39
N GLN A 176 7.01 -14.33 6.13
CA GLN A 176 8.07 -15.31 6.36
C GLN A 176 9.12 -15.15 5.26
N VAL A 177 10.40 -15.26 5.59
CA VAL A 177 11.50 -15.14 4.60
C VAL A 177 11.26 -16.04 3.39
N LYS A 178 10.89 -17.30 3.61
CA LYS A 178 10.61 -18.27 2.54
C LYS A 178 9.43 -17.88 1.63
N ASP A 179 8.48 -17.08 2.11
CA ASP A 179 7.32 -16.65 1.31
C ASP A 179 7.72 -15.55 0.31
N ILE A 180 8.85 -14.87 0.56
CA ILE A 180 9.42 -13.83 -0.29
C ILE A 180 10.60 -14.35 -1.11
N LYS A 181 11.63 -14.91 -0.47
CA LYS A 181 12.90 -15.27 -1.12
C LYS A 181 12.86 -16.58 -1.91
N GLU A 182 11.96 -17.50 -1.58
CA GLU A 182 11.92 -18.84 -2.17
C GLU A 182 10.62 -19.15 -2.92
N ASN A 183 9.49 -18.62 -2.45
CA ASN A 183 8.17 -19.04 -2.90
C ASN A 183 7.30 -17.91 -3.44
N LEU A 184 7.90 -16.84 -3.96
CA LEU A 184 7.15 -15.76 -4.56
C LEU A 184 6.30 -16.27 -5.74
N LYS A 185 5.05 -15.82 -5.81
CA LYS A 185 4.08 -16.21 -6.84
C LYS A 185 3.81 -15.03 -7.76
N LYS A 186 3.26 -15.30 -8.95
CA LYS A 186 2.70 -14.28 -9.83
C LYS A 186 1.17 -14.37 -9.75
N LEU A 187 0.50 -13.31 -9.32
CA LEU A 187 -0.96 -13.23 -9.26
C LEU A 187 -1.50 -12.35 -10.39
N PRO A 188 -2.69 -12.66 -10.96
CA PRO A 188 -3.39 -11.75 -11.86
C PRO A 188 -3.66 -10.39 -11.19
N PHE A 189 -3.48 -9.31 -11.95
CA PHE A 189 -3.71 -7.95 -11.49
C PHE A 189 -4.06 -7.04 -12.68
N GLY A 190 -5.35 -7.02 -13.03
CA GLY A 190 -5.87 -6.33 -14.20
C GLY A 190 -5.21 -6.82 -15.49
N PRO A 191 -4.56 -5.96 -16.29
CA PRO A 191 -3.93 -6.34 -17.55
C PRO A 191 -2.60 -7.08 -17.38
N LEU A 192 -2.05 -7.22 -16.17
CA LEU A 192 -0.75 -7.84 -15.93
C LEU A 192 -0.77 -8.87 -14.79
N THR A 193 0.41 -9.38 -14.44
CA THR A 193 0.62 -10.18 -13.23
C THR A 193 1.64 -9.51 -12.32
N ILE A 194 1.43 -9.57 -11.01
CA ILE A 194 2.36 -8.98 -10.02
C ILE A 194 2.99 -10.05 -9.13
N PRO A 195 4.23 -9.84 -8.65
CA PRO A 195 4.84 -10.71 -7.67
C PRO A 195 4.12 -10.61 -6.32
N ALA A 196 3.82 -11.74 -5.67
CA ALA A 196 3.03 -11.80 -4.45
C ALA A 196 3.52 -12.92 -3.50
N PRO A 197 3.43 -12.72 -2.18
CA PRO A 197 3.84 -13.71 -1.18
C PRO A 197 2.89 -14.91 -1.15
N ASN A 198 3.41 -16.14 -1.19
CA ASN A 198 2.62 -17.39 -1.28
C ASN A 198 1.51 -17.55 -0.22
N ARG A 199 1.72 -17.08 1.01
CA ARG A 199 0.78 -17.23 2.14
C ARG A 199 -0.09 -16.00 2.35
N TRP A 200 -0.57 -15.39 1.25
CA TRP A 200 -1.40 -14.18 1.31
C TRP A 200 -2.63 -14.34 2.20
N MET A 201 -3.30 -15.50 2.26
CA MET A 201 -4.46 -15.68 3.16
C MET A 201 -4.15 -15.43 4.64
N ALA A 202 -2.99 -15.90 5.12
CA ALA A 202 -2.57 -15.69 6.50
C ALA A 202 -2.16 -14.23 6.74
N TYR A 203 -1.56 -13.59 5.74
CA TYR A 203 -1.25 -12.16 5.77
C TYR A 203 -2.53 -11.31 5.81
N LEU A 204 -3.51 -11.60 4.95
CA LEU A 204 -4.76 -10.86 4.83
C LEU A 204 -5.61 -10.98 6.10
N ASN A 205 -5.79 -12.19 6.65
CA ASN A 205 -6.51 -12.37 7.91
C ASN A 205 -5.89 -11.59 9.07
N ARG A 206 -4.56 -11.47 9.09
CA ARG A 206 -3.84 -10.77 10.16
C ARG A 206 -3.90 -9.25 10.01
N ASN A 207 -3.87 -8.73 8.79
CA ASN A 207 -3.88 -7.28 8.54
C ASN A 207 -5.29 -6.69 8.45
N TYR A 208 -6.24 -7.44 7.90
CA TYR A 208 -7.58 -6.95 7.58
C TYR A 208 -8.70 -7.62 8.38
N GLY A 209 -8.40 -8.64 9.20
CA GLY A 209 -9.41 -9.43 9.90
C GLY A 209 -9.99 -10.56 9.04
N HIS A 210 -10.71 -11.50 9.63
CA HIS A 210 -11.28 -12.65 8.91
C HIS A 210 -12.45 -12.29 7.97
N ASP A 211 -12.96 -11.08 8.10
CA ASP A 211 -14.06 -10.51 7.33
C ASP A 211 -13.60 -9.71 6.11
N TRP A 212 -12.29 -9.68 5.81
CA TRP A 212 -11.74 -8.92 4.69
C TRP A 212 -12.46 -9.21 3.37
N ASN A 213 -12.92 -10.44 3.13
CA ASN A 213 -13.66 -10.83 1.94
C ASN A 213 -15.18 -10.59 2.03
N THR A 214 -15.65 -9.86 3.04
CA THR A 214 -17.08 -9.55 3.27
C THR A 214 -17.32 -8.08 3.59
N ILE A 215 -16.27 -7.31 3.86
CA ILE A 215 -16.34 -5.87 4.12
C ILE A 215 -15.43 -5.08 3.17
N ALA A 216 -15.81 -3.82 2.95
CA ALA A 216 -15.07 -2.85 2.17
C ALA A 216 -14.99 -1.53 2.93
N TYR A 217 -13.91 -0.78 2.71
CA TYR A 217 -13.74 0.59 3.20
C TYR A 217 -12.64 1.28 2.40
N LYS A 218 -12.69 2.62 2.41
CA LYS A 218 -11.58 3.51 2.05
C LYS A 218 -11.38 4.48 3.22
N ASP A 219 -10.14 4.66 3.67
CA ASP A 219 -9.80 5.57 4.78
C ASP A 219 -8.64 6.52 4.46
N TYR A 220 -8.17 6.52 3.21
CA TYR A 220 -7.15 7.42 2.71
C TYR A 220 -7.39 7.78 1.25
N ASP A 221 -7.08 9.02 0.87
CA ASP A 221 -7.09 9.56 -0.50
C ASP A 221 -5.65 9.94 -0.83
N HIS A 222 -4.98 9.09 -1.61
CA HIS A 222 -3.57 9.30 -1.97
C HIS A 222 -3.38 10.39 -3.02
N LYS A 223 -4.39 10.65 -3.85
CA LYS A 223 -4.37 11.76 -4.81
C LYS A 223 -4.23 13.11 -4.12
N ASN A 224 -4.80 13.24 -2.93
CA ASN A 224 -4.74 14.46 -2.12
C ASN A 224 -3.87 14.33 -0.85
N GLU A 225 -3.26 13.16 -0.59
CA GLU A 225 -2.48 12.85 0.63
C GLU A 225 -3.26 13.17 1.92
N GLN A 226 -4.51 12.71 1.99
CA GLN A 226 -5.45 13.04 3.06
C GLN A 226 -6.16 11.81 3.64
N LYS A 227 -6.37 11.83 4.97
CA LYS A 227 -7.20 10.82 5.63
C LYS A 227 -8.67 11.06 5.33
N MET A 228 -9.38 9.97 5.07
CA MET A 228 -10.83 9.97 4.92
C MET A 228 -11.49 9.42 6.19
N GLN A 229 -12.76 9.77 6.39
CA GLN A 229 -13.55 9.10 7.42
C GLN A 229 -13.79 7.65 7.01
N LYS A 230 -13.22 6.72 7.77
CA LYS A 230 -13.41 5.29 7.53
C LYS A 230 -14.88 4.91 7.66
N LYS A 231 -15.47 4.52 6.54
CA LYS A 231 -16.82 3.96 6.47
C LYS A 231 -16.72 2.50 6.04
N ILE A 232 -17.12 1.59 6.94
CA ILE A 232 -17.16 0.16 6.65
C ILE A 232 -18.52 -0.16 6.04
N VAL A 233 -18.51 -0.76 4.87
CA VAL A 233 -19.69 -1.19 4.12
C VAL A 233 -19.58 -2.67 3.78
N ARG A 234 -20.70 -3.28 3.38
CA ARG A 234 -20.70 -4.69 2.98
C ARG A 234 -20.06 -4.82 1.59
N LEU A 235 -19.18 -5.80 1.42
CA LEU A 235 -18.71 -6.23 0.10
C LEU A 235 -19.70 -7.26 -0.45
N VAL A 236 -20.36 -6.93 -1.56
CA VAL A 236 -21.27 -7.83 -2.29
C VAL A 236 -20.80 -8.15 -3.70
N ASP A 237 -19.84 -7.38 -4.21
CA ASP A 237 -19.30 -7.48 -5.56
C ASP A 237 -17.77 -7.61 -5.55
N PHE A 238 -17.25 -8.49 -6.40
CA PHE A 238 -15.82 -8.75 -6.57
C PHE A 238 -15.33 -8.35 -7.97
N GLU A 239 -16.16 -7.65 -8.76
CA GLU A 239 -15.74 -7.13 -10.07
C GLU A 239 -14.44 -6.31 -9.96
N PRO A 240 -13.57 -6.39 -10.99
CA PRO A 240 -12.33 -5.66 -11.01
C PRO A 240 -12.56 -4.15 -11.22
N ALA A 241 -11.57 -3.35 -10.87
CA ALA A 241 -11.56 -1.94 -11.24
C ALA A 241 -11.56 -1.78 -12.77
N GLU A 242 -12.48 -0.98 -13.30
CA GLU A 242 -12.45 -0.56 -14.70
C GLU A 242 -11.19 0.25 -14.98
N TYR A 243 -10.63 0.13 -16.18
CA TYR A 243 -9.43 0.89 -16.57
C TYR A 243 -9.41 1.27 -18.05
N GLU A 244 -8.71 2.36 -18.36
CA GLU A 244 -8.38 2.80 -19.72
C GLU A 244 -6.90 3.20 -19.77
N LEU A 245 -6.08 2.42 -20.48
CA LEU A 245 -4.64 2.66 -20.58
C LEU A 245 -4.36 3.97 -21.36
N PRO A 246 -3.34 4.74 -20.95
CA PRO A 246 -2.96 6.02 -21.57
C PRO A 246 -2.32 5.88 -22.96
#